data_AF-A0A0C3QJ35-F1
#
_entry.id   AF-A0A0C3QJ35-F1
#
_cell.length_a   1.000
_cell.length_b   1.000
_cell.length_c   1.000
_cell.angle_alpha   90.00
_cell.angle_beta   90.00
_cell.angle_gamma   90.00
#
_symmetry.space_group_name_H-M   'P 1'
#
loop_
_entity.id
_entity.type
_entity.pdbx_description
1 polymer ?
#
loop_
_entity_poly.entity_id
_entity_poly.type
_entity_poly.pdbx_seq_one_letter_code
_entity_poly.pdbx_strand_id
1 'polypeptide(L)'
;LSSAHVYLKLPPGVESWEAIPQTLLIDCAQLVKANSIEGNKKPNITVIYTPWDNLKKSGDMAVGQVAFQNDKRVRSFHVAQRENVIVNRLNKTKVERAVDHEQEKIDREKAESAVRRAAAVEQKKAQQELARQRAAEKEAKSYDRMFEGMDEEDLPQKSVQEMEDDFM
;
A
#
# COMPACT_ATOMS: atom_id res chain seq x y z
N LEU A 1 12.86 -35.04 4.22
CA LEU A 1 11.46 -34.86 4.65
C LEU A 1 10.83 -33.83 3.73
N SER A 2 9.67 -34.11 3.15
CA SER A 2 8.98 -33.13 2.29
C SER A 2 7.81 -32.50 3.05
N SER A 3 7.92 -31.20 3.27
CA SER A 3 6.85 -30.33 3.77
C SER A 3 6.25 -29.54 2.61
N ALA A 4 4.94 -29.34 2.63
CA ALA A 4 4.28 -28.44 1.69
C ALA A 4 4.46 -26.98 2.14
N HIS A 5 4.71 -26.09 1.19
CA HIS A 5 4.68 -24.64 1.41
C HIS A 5 3.41 -24.08 0.79
N VAL A 6 2.67 -23.28 1.56
CA VAL A 6 1.43 -22.64 1.11
C VAL A 6 1.61 -21.13 1.27
N TYR A 7 1.36 -20.39 0.20
CA TYR A 7 1.38 -18.93 0.21
C TYR A 7 -0.04 -18.39 0.20
N LEU A 8 -0.33 -17.47 1.11
CA LEU A 8 -1.60 -16.74 1.14
C LEU A 8 -1.37 -15.35 0.57
N LYS A 9 -2.09 -15.02 -0.50
CA LYS A 9 -2.19 -13.63 -0.97
C LYS A 9 -3.23 -12.92 -0.10
N LEU A 10 -2.82 -11.86 0.59
CA LEU A 10 -3.71 -11.12 1.46
C LEU A 10 -4.82 -10.45 0.62
N PRO A 11 -6.11 -10.57 1.01
CA PRO A 11 -7.19 -9.90 0.33
C PRO A 11 -7.10 -8.37 0.57
N PRO A 12 -7.63 -7.56 -0.37
CA PRO A 12 -7.68 -6.11 -0.18
C PRO A 12 -8.52 -5.78 1.06
N GLY A 13 -7.89 -5.19 2.08
CA GLY A 13 -8.52 -4.84 3.36
C GLY A 13 -7.88 -5.47 4.60
N VAL A 14 -7.00 -6.47 4.44
CA VAL A 14 -6.16 -6.95 5.56
C VAL A 14 -4.82 -6.23 5.49
N GLU A 15 -4.63 -5.26 6.39
CA GLU A 15 -3.44 -4.38 6.39
C GLU A 15 -2.16 -5.09 6.87
N SER A 16 -2.30 -6.14 7.70
CA SER A 16 -1.15 -6.81 8.33
C SER A 16 -1.29 -8.32 8.37
N TRP A 17 -0.15 -9.01 8.23
CA TRP A 17 -0.03 -10.47 8.36
C TRP A 17 -0.42 -11.00 9.76
N GLU A 18 -0.49 -10.10 10.75
CA GLU A 18 -0.93 -10.46 12.10
C GLU A 18 -2.45 -10.48 12.24
N ALA A 19 -3.16 -9.75 11.38
CA ALA A 19 -4.61 -9.60 11.42
C ALA A 19 -5.33 -10.63 10.53
N ILE A 20 -4.67 -11.75 10.19
CA ILE A 20 -5.28 -12.79 9.37
C ILE A 20 -6.39 -13.48 10.17
N PRO A 21 -7.62 -13.57 9.64
CA PRO A 21 -8.70 -14.32 10.27
C PRO A 21 -8.29 -15.74 10.62
N GLN A 22 -8.64 -16.20 11.82
CA GLN A 22 -8.29 -17.54 12.30
C GLN A 22 -8.86 -18.64 11.40
N THR A 23 -10.03 -18.41 10.79
CA THR A 23 -10.64 -19.33 9.83
C THR A 23 -9.76 -19.60 8.62
N LEU A 24 -9.13 -18.55 8.06
CA LEU A 24 -8.18 -18.68 6.95
C LEU A 24 -6.90 -19.38 7.37
N LEU A 25 -6.40 -19.11 8.58
CA LEU A 25 -5.22 -19.80 9.12
C LEU A 25 -5.48 -21.31 9.28
N ILE A 26 -6.66 -21.70 9.77
CA ILE A 26 -7.08 -23.10 9.86
C ILE A 26 -7.08 -23.74 8.48
N ASP A 27 -7.71 -23.10 7.49
CA ASP A 27 -7.77 -23.60 6.11
C ASP A 27 -6.37 -23.84 5.53
N CYS A 28 -5.46 -22.86 5.66
CA CYS A 28 -4.08 -22.98 5.21
C CYS A 28 -3.33 -24.10 5.94
N ALA A 29 -3.47 -24.19 7.26
CA ALA A 29 -2.77 -25.20 8.05
C ALA A 29 -3.26 -26.63 7.75
N GLN A 30 -4.56 -26.80 7.52
CA GLN A 30 -5.14 -28.08 7.08
C GLN A 30 -4.61 -28.50 5.71
N LEU A 31 -4.46 -27.54 4.78
CA LEU A 31 -3.90 -27.79 3.46
C LEU A 31 -2.41 -28.20 3.53
N VAL A 32 -1.62 -27.53 4.38
CA VAL A 32 -0.20 -27.89 4.63
C VAL A 32 -0.10 -29.29 5.22
N LYS A 33 -0.95 -29.63 6.21
CA LYS A 33 -0.99 -30.96 6.82
C LYS A 33 -1.31 -32.04 5.78
N ALA A 34 -2.33 -31.83 4.96
CA ALA A 34 -2.78 -32.79 3.97
C ALA A 34 -1.73 -33.06 2.87
N ASN A 35 -0.98 -32.03 2.47
CA ASN A 35 0.02 -32.11 1.41
C ASN A 35 1.44 -32.42 1.90
N SER A 36 1.67 -32.57 3.21
CA SER A 36 2.96 -32.98 3.75
C SER A 36 3.08 -34.50 3.80
N ILE A 37 4.19 -35.04 3.29
CA ILE A 37 4.45 -36.49 3.26
C ILE A 37 4.50 -37.08 4.68
N GLU A 38 5.13 -36.36 5.61
CA GLU A 38 5.25 -36.79 7.00
C GLU A 38 4.13 -36.21 7.88
N GLY A 39 3.77 -34.93 7.67
CA GLY A 39 2.76 -34.24 8.48
C GLY A 39 1.36 -34.84 8.36
N ASN A 40 1.04 -35.45 7.22
CA ASN A 40 -0.25 -36.12 7.01
C ASN A 40 -0.39 -37.40 7.85
N LYS A 41 0.73 -38.06 8.20
CA LYS A 41 0.73 -39.30 9.00
C LYS A 41 0.69 -39.03 10.50
N LYS A 42 1.11 -37.84 10.93
CA LYS A 42 1.12 -37.44 12.34
C LYS A 42 -0.29 -37.05 12.80
N PRO A 43 -0.72 -37.41 14.02
CA PRO A 43 -2.06 -37.06 14.52
C PRO A 43 -2.22 -35.54 14.61
N ASN A 44 -1.27 -34.88 15.26
CA ASN A 44 -1.18 -33.43 15.40
C ASN A 44 0.10 -32.90 14.72
N ILE A 45 0.07 -31.64 14.28
CA ILE A 45 1.26 -30.95 13.78
C ILE A 45 1.23 -29.49 14.24
N THR A 46 2.41 -28.88 14.35
CA THR A 46 2.55 -27.44 14.50
C THR A 46 3.00 -26.86 13.17
N VAL A 47 2.19 -25.98 12.60
CA VAL A 47 2.48 -25.27 11.36
C VAL A 47 3.07 -23.91 11.73
N ILE A 48 4.09 -23.50 10.99
CA ILE A 48 4.71 -22.18 11.15
C ILE A 48 4.20 -21.27 10.05
N TYR A 49 3.82 -20.04 10.40
CA TYR A 49 3.51 -19.01 9.42
C TYR A 49 4.36 -17.76 9.69
N THR A 50 4.84 -17.17 8.60
CA THR A 50 5.72 -16.00 8.58
C THR A 50 5.41 -15.20 7.31
N PRO A 51 5.56 -13.87 7.35
CA PRO A 51 5.54 -13.07 6.12
C PRO A 51 6.68 -13.51 5.18
N TRP A 52 6.42 -13.39 3.87
CA TRP A 52 7.36 -13.79 2.82
C TRP A 52 8.69 -13.02 2.88
N ASP A 53 8.65 -11.75 3.28
CA ASP A 53 9.83 -10.88 3.44
C ASP A 53 10.86 -11.44 4.43
N ASN A 54 10.42 -12.28 5.38
CA ASN A 54 11.27 -12.84 6.42
C ASN A 54 11.99 -14.13 6.00
N LEU A 55 11.68 -14.66 4.82
CA LEU A 55 12.35 -15.84 4.28
C LEU A 55 13.78 -15.48 3.85
N LYS A 56 14.74 -16.32 4.23
CA LYS A 56 16.14 -16.23 3.85
C LYS A 56 16.52 -17.48 3.07
N LYS A 57 17.03 -17.29 1.86
CA LYS A 57 17.62 -18.35 1.04
C LYS A 57 19.05 -17.98 0.70
N SER A 58 20.00 -18.82 1.12
CA SER A 58 21.40 -18.73 0.71
C SER A 58 21.65 -19.65 -0.48
N GLY A 59 22.63 -19.32 -1.33
CA GLY A 59 22.98 -20.13 -2.51
C GLY A 59 23.40 -21.56 -2.17
N ASP A 60 23.96 -21.76 -0.98
CA ASP A 60 24.43 -23.07 -0.49
C ASP A 60 23.31 -23.96 0.07
N MET A 61 22.06 -23.46 0.15
CA MET A 61 20.94 -24.21 0.72
C MET A 61 20.35 -25.18 -0.30
N ALA A 62 20.01 -26.39 0.17
CA ALA A 62 19.35 -27.39 -0.65
C ALA A 62 18.00 -26.90 -1.19
N VAL A 63 17.55 -27.48 -2.31
CA VAL A 63 16.26 -27.12 -2.90
C VAL A 63 15.13 -27.41 -1.91
N GLY A 64 14.36 -26.38 -1.57
CA GLY A 64 13.27 -26.44 -0.60
C GLY A 64 13.67 -26.08 0.83
N GLN A 65 14.96 -25.94 1.12
CA GLN A 65 15.43 -25.42 2.40
C GLN A 65 15.29 -23.90 2.43
N VAL A 66 14.69 -23.40 3.50
CA VAL A 66 14.54 -21.98 3.80
C VAL A 66 14.93 -21.73 5.25
N ALA A 67 15.57 -20.60 5.51
CA ALA A 67 15.82 -20.09 6.85
C ALA A 67 14.98 -18.83 7.09
N PHE A 68 14.94 -18.36 8.35
CA PHE A 68 14.29 -17.11 8.71
C PHE A 68 15.34 -16.03 8.98
N GLN A 69 15.03 -14.77 8.66
CA GLN A 69 15.89 -13.64 8.99
C GLN A 69 15.70 -13.23 10.46
N ASN A 70 14.45 -13.24 10.94
CA ASN A 70 14.08 -12.87 12.30
C ASN A 70 13.06 -13.86 12.86
N ASP A 71 13.46 -14.61 13.88
CA ASP A 71 12.62 -15.60 14.55
C ASP A 71 11.45 -14.97 15.32
N LYS A 72 11.52 -13.70 15.68
CA LYS A 72 10.41 -12.99 16.35
C LYS A 72 9.21 -12.77 15.44
N ARG A 73 9.42 -12.78 14.12
CA ARG A 73 8.36 -12.65 13.11
C ARG A 73 7.78 -14.00 12.68
N VAL A 74 8.11 -15.05 13.42
CA VAL A 74 7.64 -16.40 13.18
C VAL A 74 6.57 -16.73 14.21
N ARG A 75 5.39 -17.15 13.74
CA ARG A 75 4.29 -17.58 14.61
C ARG A 75 3.98 -19.04 14.37
N SER A 76 3.64 -19.75 15.45
CA SER A 76 3.25 -21.15 15.41
C SER A 76 1.74 -21.30 15.53
N PHE A 77 1.19 -22.28 14.82
CA PHE A 77 -0.22 -22.63 14.84
C PHE A 77 -0.35 -24.14 15.03
N HIS A 78 -1.06 -24.54 16.09
CA HIS A 78 -1.25 -25.96 16.39
C HIS A 78 -2.49 -26.51 15.71
N VAL A 79 -2.32 -27.62 14.98
CA VAL A 79 -3.41 -28.36 14.32
C VAL A 79 -3.58 -29.70 15.03
N ALA A 80 -4.68 -29.83 15.77
CA ALA A 80 -4.99 -31.03 16.57
C ALA A 80 -5.29 -32.25 15.68
N GLN A 81 -6.17 -32.09 14.70
CA GLN A 81 -6.58 -33.17 13.79
C GLN A 81 -6.79 -32.64 12.37
N ARG A 82 -6.64 -33.53 11.39
CA ARG A 82 -6.97 -33.25 9.99
C ARG A 82 -8.49 -33.22 9.78
N GLU A 83 -8.98 -32.15 9.17
CA GLU A 83 -10.37 -32.01 8.77
C GLU A 83 -10.55 -32.20 7.26
N ASN A 84 -11.09 -33.35 6.85
CA ASN A 84 -11.28 -33.68 5.43
C ASN A 84 -12.29 -32.77 4.72
N VAL A 85 -13.28 -32.24 5.44
CA VAL A 85 -14.31 -31.36 4.87
C VAL A 85 -13.66 -30.08 4.33
N ILE A 86 -12.73 -29.49 5.08
CA ILE A 86 -12.01 -28.28 4.70
C ILE A 86 -11.16 -28.52 3.46
N VAL A 87 -10.36 -29.59 3.46
CA VAL A 87 -9.47 -29.92 2.33
C VAL A 87 -10.27 -30.19 1.05
N ASN A 88 -11.37 -30.93 1.16
CA ASN A 88 -12.23 -31.22 0.02
C ASN A 88 -12.92 -29.96 -0.53
N ARG A 89 -13.34 -29.04 0.34
CA ARG A 89 -13.88 -27.74 -0.06
C ARG A 89 -12.85 -26.93 -0.85
N LEU A 90 -11.62 -26.84 -0.35
CA LEU A 90 -10.53 -26.09 -1.01
C LEU A 90 -10.12 -26.71 -2.34
N ASN A 91 -10.06 -28.04 -2.44
CA ASN A 91 -9.73 -28.73 -3.68
C ASN A 91 -10.80 -28.53 -4.77
N LYS A 92 -12.08 -28.40 -4.40
CA LYS A 92 -13.15 -28.09 -5.36
C LYS A 92 -12.99 -26.70 -5.99
N THR A 93 -12.42 -25.75 -5.25
CA THR A 93 -12.17 -24.38 -5.74
C THR A 93 -10.80 -24.22 -6.38
N LYS A 94 -9.99 -25.28 -6.46
CA LYS A 94 -8.64 -25.23 -7.04
C LYS A 94 -8.75 -24.97 -8.54
N VAL A 95 -8.23 -23.83 -8.97
CA VAL A 95 -8.07 -23.50 -10.39
C VAL A 95 -6.59 -23.46 -10.69
N GLU A 96 -6.12 -24.41 -11.49
CA GLU A 96 -4.74 -24.41 -11.99
C GLU A 96 -4.67 -23.44 -13.17
N ARG A 97 -3.99 -22.31 -12.96
CA ARG A 97 -3.69 -21.34 -14.01
C ARG A 97 -2.20 -21.42 -14.30
N ALA A 98 -1.84 -21.69 -15.55
CA ALA A 98 -0.49 -21.45 -16.02
C ALA A 98 -0.33 -19.93 -16.17
N VAL A 99 0.29 -19.29 -15.18
CA VAL A 99 0.50 -17.84 -15.19
C VAL A 99 1.90 -17.55 -15.71
N ASP A 100 1.97 -16.70 -16.73
CA ASP A 100 3.22 -16.08 -17.14
C ASP A 100 3.57 -14.98 -16.12
N HIS A 101 4.57 -15.26 -15.28
CA HIS A 101 4.99 -14.37 -14.20
C HIS A 101 5.48 -13.01 -14.69
N GLU A 102 5.99 -12.92 -15.92
CA GLU A 102 6.45 -11.64 -16.48
C GLU A 102 5.26 -10.75 -16.84
N GLN A 103 4.23 -11.31 -17.46
CA GLN A 103 3.03 -10.57 -17.83
C GLN A 103 2.26 -10.07 -16.61
N GLU A 104 2.07 -10.90 -15.58
CA GLU A 104 1.38 -10.47 -14.35
C GLU A 104 2.15 -9.35 -13.63
N LYS A 105 3.48 -9.38 -13.67
CA LYS A 105 4.32 -8.30 -13.11
C LYS A 105 4.14 -7.01 -13.90
N ILE A 106 4.19 -7.07 -15.23
CA ILE A 106 4.00 -5.91 -16.11
C ILE A 106 2.62 -5.29 -15.91
N ASP A 107 1.57 -6.11 -15.83
CA ASP A 107 0.21 -5.64 -15.63
C ASP A 107 0.02 -4.99 -14.26
N ARG A 108 0.66 -5.54 -13.22
CA ARG A 108 0.68 -4.93 -11.89
C ARG A 108 1.40 -3.58 -11.90
N GLU A 109 2.57 -3.50 -12.52
CA GLU A 109 3.33 -2.24 -12.62
C GLU A 109 2.57 -1.18 -13.43
N LYS A 110 1.87 -1.58 -14.50
CA LYS A 110 1.00 -0.69 -15.26
C LYS A 110 -0.17 -0.17 -14.42
N ALA A 111 -0.84 -1.04 -13.66
CA ALA A 111 -1.95 -0.64 -12.80
C ALA A 111 -1.49 0.33 -11.71
N GLU A 112 -0.38 0.04 -11.04
CA GLU A 112 0.20 0.92 -10.01
C GLU A 112 0.67 2.26 -10.61
N SER A 113 1.29 2.23 -11.79
CA SER A 113 1.69 3.44 -12.51
C SER A 113 0.48 4.29 -12.91
N ALA A 114 -0.62 3.67 -13.33
CA ALA A 114 -1.85 4.38 -13.67
C ALA A 114 -2.45 5.08 -12.46
N VAL A 115 -2.51 4.41 -11.30
CA VAL A 115 -2.97 5.01 -10.04
C VAL A 115 -2.07 6.18 -9.63
N ARG A 116 -0.74 5.99 -9.70
CA ARG A 116 0.22 7.04 -9.35
C ARG A 116 0.13 8.25 -10.30
N ARG A 117 -0.07 8.01 -11.60
CA ARG A 117 -0.26 9.08 -12.59
C ARG A 117 -1.56 9.84 -12.34
N ALA A 118 -2.66 9.16 -12.03
CA ALA A 118 -3.93 9.79 -11.69
C ALA A 118 -3.79 10.70 -10.47
N ALA A 119 -3.18 10.20 -9.38
CA ALA A 119 -2.92 10.99 -8.17
C ALA A 119 -2.03 12.22 -8.45
N ALA A 120 -0.99 12.07 -9.28
CA ALA A 120 -0.11 13.20 -9.64
C ALA A 120 -0.84 14.27 -10.48
N VAL A 121 -1.73 13.87 -11.38
CA VAL A 121 -2.56 14.80 -12.16
C VAL A 121 -3.53 15.55 -11.25
N GLU A 122 -4.18 14.89 -10.30
CA GLU A 122 -5.05 15.53 -9.33
C GLU A 122 -4.29 16.53 -8.44
N GLN A 123 -3.12 16.15 -7.92
CA GLN A 123 -2.28 17.07 -7.13
C GLN A 123 -1.85 18.29 -7.95
N LYS A 124 -1.48 18.10 -9.23
CA LYS A 124 -1.08 19.20 -10.10
C LYS A 124 -2.24 20.15 -10.39
N LYS A 125 -3.46 19.62 -10.63
CA LYS A 125 -4.67 20.44 -10.81
C LYS A 125 -4.99 21.25 -9.55
N ALA A 126 -4.96 20.63 -8.38
CA ALA A 126 -5.18 21.31 -7.11
C ALA A 126 -4.15 22.43 -6.85
N GLN A 127 -2.87 22.20 -7.17
CA GLN A 127 -1.83 23.22 -7.05
C GLN A 127 -2.04 24.39 -8.03
N GLN A 128 -2.45 24.11 -9.27
CA GLN A 128 -2.73 25.14 -10.27
C GLN A 128 -3.93 26.01 -9.89
N GLU A 129 -4.98 25.40 -9.34
CA GLU A 129 -6.16 26.14 -8.89
C GLU A 129 -5.85 27.03 -7.69
N LEU A 130 -5.10 26.52 -6.70
CA LEU A 130 -4.61 27.31 -5.57
C LEU A 130 -3.69 28.46 -6.02
N ALA A 131 -2.81 28.22 -6.99
CA ALA A 131 -1.95 29.26 -7.54
C ALA A 131 -2.75 30.34 -8.28
N ARG A 132 -3.79 29.95 -9.04
CA ARG A 132 -4.70 30.90 -9.71
C ARG A 132 -5.49 31.73 -8.69
N GLN A 133 -6.00 31.11 -7.63
CA GLN A 133 -6.69 31.83 -6.55
C GLN A 133 -5.76 32.83 -5.86
N ARG A 134 -4.53 32.42 -5.52
CA ARG A 134 -3.52 33.31 -4.93
C ARG A 134 -3.12 34.44 -5.87
N ALA A 135 -3.03 34.18 -7.18
CA ALA A 135 -2.73 35.22 -8.16
C ALA A 135 -3.88 36.23 -8.26
N ALA A 136 -5.13 35.76 -8.32
CA ALA A 136 -6.31 36.62 -8.34
C ALA A 136 -6.46 37.44 -7.05
N GLU A 137 -6.18 36.86 -5.88
CA GLU A 137 -6.14 37.60 -4.62
C GLU A 137 -5.02 38.63 -4.58
N LYS A 138 -3.82 38.30 -5.09
CA LYS A 138 -2.71 39.25 -5.19
C LYS A 138 -3.03 40.39 -6.14
N GLU A 139 -3.68 40.10 -7.26
CA GLU A 139 -4.10 41.09 -8.25
C GLU A 139 -5.24 41.98 -7.71
N ALA A 140 -6.17 41.43 -6.94
CA ALA A 140 -7.19 42.22 -6.24
C ALA A 140 -6.62 43.08 -5.10
N LYS A 141 -5.51 42.65 -4.48
CA LYS A 141 -4.81 43.37 -3.41
C LYS A 141 -3.69 44.29 -3.92
N SER A 142 -3.27 44.16 -5.18
CA SER A 142 -2.22 45.02 -5.76
C SER A 142 -2.83 46.36 -6.14
N TYR A 143 -2.32 47.42 -5.52
CA TYR A 143 -2.65 48.82 -5.81
C TYR A 143 -2.15 49.28 -7.20
N ASP A 144 -1.45 48.44 -7.97
CA ASP A 144 -0.93 48.79 -9.30
C ASP A 144 -2.06 49.18 -10.29
N ARG A 145 -3.22 48.51 -10.23
CA ARG A 145 -4.40 48.89 -11.04
C ARG A 145 -5.10 50.17 -10.57
N MET A 146 -4.78 50.69 -9.37
CA MET A 146 -5.27 52.00 -8.92
C MET A 146 -4.44 53.17 -9.49
N PHE A 147 -3.22 52.91 -9.99
CA PHE A 147 -2.33 53.94 -10.55
C PHE A 147 -2.28 53.97 -12.08
N GLU A 148 -2.84 52.98 -12.78
CA GLU A 148 -2.84 52.89 -14.26
C GLU A 148 -3.72 53.94 -14.98
N GLY A 149 -4.21 54.95 -14.26
CA GLY A 149 -4.98 56.07 -14.83
C GLY A 149 -4.84 57.41 -14.07
N MET A 150 -3.87 57.53 -13.16
CA MET A 150 -3.50 58.83 -12.58
C MET A 150 -2.30 59.38 -13.36
N ASP A 151 -2.55 60.40 -14.19
CA ASP A 151 -1.49 61.24 -14.72
C ASP A 151 -0.73 61.89 -13.54
N GLU A 152 0.58 62.12 -13.71
CA GLU A 152 1.51 62.64 -12.70
C GLU A 152 1.09 64.02 -12.12
N GLU A 153 0.07 64.66 -12.70
CA GLU A 153 -0.51 65.95 -12.29
C GLU A 153 -1.58 65.85 -11.18
N ASP A 154 -2.12 64.67 -10.85
CA ASP A 154 -3.18 64.50 -9.83
C ASP A 154 -2.67 64.04 -8.45
N LEU A 155 -1.35 64.00 -8.23
CA LEU A 155 -0.76 63.75 -6.92
C LEU A 155 -0.87 65.01 -6.05
N PRO A 156 -1.63 65.01 -4.93
CA PRO A 156 -1.68 66.16 -4.06
C PRO A 156 -0.30 66.35 -3.40
N GLN A 157 0.46 67.32 -3.88
CA GLN A 157 1.64 67.85 -3.17
C GLN A 157 1.18 68.68 -1.97
N LYS A 158 0.46 68.07 -1.03
CA LYS A 158 0.21 68.69 0.27
C LYS A 158 1.49 68.60 1.09
N SER A 159 1.88 69.73 1.67
CA SER A 159 2.98 69.76 2.62
C SER A 159 2.61 68.94 3.87
N VAL A 160 3.60 68.38 4.57
CA VAL A 160 3.38 67.56 5.79
C VAL A 160 2.46 68.26 6.80
N GLN A 161 2.53 69.58 6.86
CA GLN A 161 1.75 70.44 7.74
C GLN A 161 0.25 70.46 7.41
N GLU A 162 -0.13 70.40 6.13
CA GLU A 162 -1.54 70.40 5.70
C GLU A 162 -2.22 69.03 5.88
N MET A 163 -1.43 67.95 6.03
CA MET A 163 -1.96 66.63 6.38
C MET A 163 -2.20 66.47 7.89
N GLU A 164 -1.49 67.23 8.74
CA GLU A 164 -1.70 67.21 10.19
C GLU A 164 -2.96 67.99 10.62
N ASP A 165 -3.30 69.08 9.92
CA ASP A 165 -4.48 69.91 10.25
C ASP A 165 -5.83 69.26 9.87
N ASP A 166 -5.86 68.36 8.87
CA ASP A 166 -7.09 67.68 8.42
C ASP A 166 -7.43 66.44 9.28
N PHE A 167 -6.53 66.06 10.20
CA PHE A 167 -6.68 64.92 11.11
C PHE A 167 -7.06 65.32 12.55
N MET A 168 -7.03 66.61 12.89
CA MET A 168 -7.56 67.14 14.16
C MET A 168 -9.04 67.53 14.05
#